data_AF-A0A441W4I1-F1
#
_entry.id   AF-A0A441W4I1-F1
#
_cell.length_a   1.000
_cell.length_b   1.000
_cell.length_c   1.000
_cell.angle_alpha   90.00
_cell.angle_beta   90.00
_cell.angle_gamma   90.00
#
_symmetry.space_group_name_H-M   'P 1'
#
loop_
_entity.id
_entity.type
_entity.pdbx_description
1 polymer ?
#
loop_
_entity_poly.entity_id
_entity_poly.type
_entity_poly.pdbx_seq_one_letter_code
_entity_poly.pdbx_strand_id
1 'polypeptide(L)'
;PPAYAVVDMRLADGNGLDVVAAIREKRDDARAVILTGYGNIATAVTAVKLGAIDYLSKPADADEVFAALTRTAGERAAPPENPMSADRVRWEHIQRVYEMCDRNVSETARRLNMHRRTLQRILAKRAPR
;
A
#
# COMPACT_ATOMS: atom_id res chain seq x y z
N PRO A 1 11.46 -18.06 13.99
CA PRO A 1 10.74 -17.10 13.10
C PRO A 1 9.49 -16.53 13.79
N PRO A 2 9.12 -15.27 13.54
CA PRO A 2 7.96 -14.65 14.20
C PRO A 2 6.66 -15.35 13.81
N ALA A 3 5.68 -15.39 14.73
CA ALA A 3 4.35 -15.92 14.45
C ALA A 3 3.48 -14.91 13.67
N TYR A 4 3.71 -13.62 13.92
CA TYR A 4 2.98 -12.51 13.29
C TYR A 4 3.98 -11.50 12.74
N ALA A 5 3.69 -10.94 11.57
CA ALA A 5 4.53 -9.91 10.95
C ALA A 5 3.67 -8.83 10.28
N VAL A 6 4.07 -7.58 10.48
CA VAL A 6 3.55 -6.43 9.73
C VAL A 6 4.70 -5.88 8.91
N VAL A 7 4.54 -5.85 7.58
CA VAL A 7 5.64 -5.56 6.66
C VAL A 7 5.24 -4.42 5.74
N ASP A 8 6.09 -3.39 5.60
CA ASP A 8 5.88 -2.37 4.56
C ASP A 8 6.31 -2.93 3.20
N MET A 9 5.55 -2.60 2.15
CA MET A 9 5.84 -3.05 0.80
C MET A 9 7.15 -2.45 0.26
N ARG A 10 7.44 -1.18 0.56
CA ARG A 10 8.63 -0.49 0.07
C ARG A 10 9.62 -0.34 1.22
N LEU A 11 10.66 -1.15 1.21
CA LEU A 11 11.78 -1.06 2.14
C LEU A 11 12.92 -0.26 1.49
N ALA A 12 13.85 0.26 2.28
CA ALA A 12 14.99 1.01 1.75
C ALA A 12 15.96 0.12 0.94
N ASP A 13 15.99 -1.17 1.28
CA ASP A 13 16.89 -2.20 0.78
C ASP A 13 16.18 -3.29 -0.04
N GLY A 14 14.86 -3.21 -0.22
CA GLY A 14 14.12 -4.24 -0.94
C GLY A 14 12.60 -4.10 -0.93
N ASN A 15 11.92 -5.21 -1.22
CA ASN A 15 10.47 -5.30 -1.28
C ASN A 15 9.94 -6.13 -0.10
N GLY A 16 8.90 -5.64 0.57
CA GLY A 16 8.24 -6.36 1.66
C GLY A 16 7.66 -7.71 1.25
N LEU A 17 7.36 -7.91 -0.03
CA LEU A 17 6.89 -9.20 -0.56
C LEU A 17 7.95 -10.30 -0.41
N ASP A 18 9.23 -9.96 -0.57
CA ASP A 18 10.33 -10.92 -0.42
C ASP A 18 10.47 -11.36 1.04
N VAL A 19 10.21 -10.44 1.98
CA VAL A 19 10.18 -10.73 3.42
C VAL A 19 9.03 -11.68 3.76
N VAL A 20 7.84 -11.46 3.20
CA VAL A 20 6.69 -12.36 3.40
C VAL A 20 7.01 -13.77 2.89
N ALA A 21 7.59 -13.88 1.70
CA ALA A 21 7.99 -15.16 1.13
C ALA A 21 9.02 -15.89 2.02
N ALA A 22 10.04 -15.18 2.49
CA ALA A 22 11.08 -15.73 3.36
C ALA A 22 10.56 -16.13 4.75
N ILE A 23 9.57 -15.42 5.29
CA ILE A 23 8.92 -15.78 6.56
C ILE A 23 8.13 -17.07 6.37
N ARG A 24 7.33 -17.17 5.30
CA ARG A 24 6.51 -18.35 5.01
C ARG A 24 7.36 -19.59 4.75
N GLU A 25 8.46 -19.47 4.03
CA GLU A 25 9.40 -20.58 3.79
C GLU A 25 9.97 -21.14 5.09
N LYS A 26 10.25 -20.28 6.08
CA LYS A 26 10.79 -20.70 7.38
C LYS A 26 9.72 -21.15 8.37
N ARG A 27 8.47 -20.71 8.20
CA ARG A 27 7.37 -20.95 9.11
C ARG A 27 6.04 -20.81 8.37
N ASP A 28 5.47 -21.94 7.97
CA ASP A 28 4.24 -21.97 7.16
C ASP A 28 2.99 -21.51 7.94
N ASP A 29 3.01 -21.61 9.28
CA ASP A 29 1.93 -21.10 10.15
C ASP A 29 2.08 -19.61 10.50
N ALA A 30 3.09 -18.91 9.97
CA ALA A 30 3.28 -17.49 10.22
C ALA A 30 2.24 -16.63 9.48
N ARG A 31 1.74 -15.61 10.16
CA ARG A 31 0.71 -14.71 9.64
C ARG A 31 1.31 -13.34 9.35
N ALA A 32 1.40 -12.98 8.07
CA ALA A 32 1.99 -11.72 7.64
C ALA A 32 0.97 -10.82 6.94
N VAL A 33 0.91 -9.55 7.35
CA VAL A 33 0.11 -8.49 6.70
C VAL A 33 1.04 -7.49 6.04
N ILE A 34 0.75 -7.13 4.80
CA ILE A 34 1.41 -6.01 4.13
C ILE A 34 0.68 -4.72 4.52
N LEU A 35 1.41 -3.71 5.00
CA LEU A 35 0.87 -2.38 5.32
C LEU A 35 1.62 -1.32 4.52
N THR A 36 0.98 -0.69 3.54
CA THR A 36 1.69 0.24 2.64
C THR A 36 0.88 1.45 2.21
N GLY A 37 1.54 2.62 2.08
CA GLY A 37 0.96 3.80 1.41
C GLY A 37 0.97 3.69 -0.12
N TYR A 38 1.59 2.63 -0.66
CA TYR A 38 1.79 2.41 -2.09
C TYR A 38 0.83 1.35 -2.66
N GLY A 39 -0.32 1.18 -2.03
CA GLY A 39 -1.37 0.24 -2.41
C GLY A 39 -1.71 0.27 -3.90
N ASN A 40 -1.63 -0.86 -4.60
CA ASN A 40 -2.32 -1.07 -5.88
C ASN A 40 -2.89 -2.50 -5.95
N ILE A 41 -3.90 -2.69 -6.80
CA ILE A 41 -4.62 -3.98 -6.89
C ILE A 41 -3.69 -5.12 -7.30
N ALA A 42 -2.76 -4.87 -8.23
CA ALA A 42 -1.84 -5.90 -8.72
C ALA A 42 -0.91 -6.41 -7.60
N THR A 43 -0.42 -5.51 -6.75
CA THR A 43 0.48 -5.84 -5.65
C THR A 43 -0.26 -6.54 -4.51
N ALA A 44 -1.53 -6.19 -4.28
CA ALA A 44 -2.38 -6.90 -3.33
C ALA A 44 -2.60 -8.36 -3.76
N VAL A 45 -2.88 -8.59 -5.04
CA VAL A 45 -3.02 -9.96 -5.57
C VAL A 45 -1.72 -10.76 -5.42
N THR A 46 -0.57 -10.15 -5.74
CA THR A 46 0.73 -10.81 -5.58
C THR A 46 1.05 -11.12 -4.10
N ALA A 47 0.72 -10.21 -3.18
CA ALA A 47 0.91 -10.41 -1.75
C ALA A 47 0.16 -11.67 -1.26
N VAL A 48 -1.11 -11.80 -1.64
CA VAL A 48 -1.93 -12.97 -1.27
C VAL A 48 -1.36 -14.26 -1.86
N LYS A 49 -0.89 -14.23 -3.11
CA LYS A 49 -0.25 -15.40 -3.75
C LYS A 49 1.02 -15.86 -3.01
N LEU A 50 1.82 -14.91 -2.52
CA LEU A 50 3.04 -15.18 -1.76
C LEU A 50 2.76 -15.61 -0.31
N GLY A 51 1.51 -15.52 0.15
CA GLY A 51 1.08 -15.97 1.48
C GLY A 51 0.92 -14.88 2.51
N ALA A 52 0.83 -13.61 2.08
CA ALA A 52 0.28 -12.59 2.96
C ALA A 52 -1.20 -12.92 3.23
N ILE A 53 -1.58 -12.83 4.49
CA ILE A 53 -2.97 -13.06 4.92
C ILE A 53 -3.87 -11.85 4.64
N ASP A 54 -3.28 -10.65 4.54
CA ASP A 54 -3.99 -9.43 4.19
C ASP A 54 -3.05 -8.36 3.62
N TYR A 55 -3.66 -7.36 2.97
CA TYR A 55 -3.00 -6.20 2.38
C TYR A 55 -3.75 -4.92 2.79
N LEU A 56 -3.16 -4.15 3.71
CA LEU A 56 -3.71 -2.92 4.23
C LEU A 56 -3.02 -1.69 3.61
N SER A 57 -3.82 -0.66 3.33
CA SER A 57 -3.31 0.62 2.86
C SER A 57 -3.09 1.56 4.05
N LYS A 58 -1.97 2.28 4.07
CA LYS A 58 -1.75 3.34 5.08
C LYS A 58 -2.65 4.54 4.75
N PRO A 59 -3.23 5.22 5.75
CA PRO A 59 -3.12 4.95 7.18
C PRO A 59 -4.05 3.81 7.59
N ALA A 60 -3.55 2.94 8.46
CA ALA A 60 -4.35 1.95 9.17
C ALA A 60 -4.09 2.11 10.66
N ASP A 61 -5.11 1.89 11.49
CA ASP A 61 -4.95 1.89 12.94
C ASP A 61 -4.47 0.52 13.47
N ALA A 62 -4.14 0.46 14.76
CA ALA A 62 -3.61 -0.76 15.37
C ALA A 62 -4.68 -1.87 15.44
N ASP A 63 -5.95 -1.50 15.56
CA ASP A 63 -7.07 -2.44 15.68
C ASP A 63 -7.35 -3.12 14.33
N GLU A 64 -7.29 -2.37 13.22
CA GLU A 64 -7.36 -2.88 11.85
C GLU A 64 -6.22 -3.86 11.55
N VAL A 65 -5.00 -3.53 11.96
CA VAL A 65 -3.83 -4.42 11.79
C VAL A 65 -3.97 -5.68 12.63
N PHE A 66 -4.41 -5.57 13.89
CA PHE A 66 -4.64 -6.71 14.77
C PHE A 66 -5.76 -7.61 14.23
N ALA A 67 -6.87 -7.03 13.77
CA ALA A 67 -7.99 -7.75 13.18
C ALA A 67 -7.55 -8.50 11.91
N ALA A 68 -6.74 -7.87 11.05
CA ALA A 68 -6.16 -8.54 9.89
C ALA A 68 -5.28 -9.73 10.33
N LEU A 69 -4.38 -9.52 11.29
CA LEU A 69 -3.45 -10.54 11.79
C LEU A 69 -4.13 -11.72 12.51
N THR A 70 -5.33 -11.55 13.05
CA THR A 70 -6.02 -12.57 13.85
C THR A 70 -7.22 -13.21 13.14
N ARG A 71 -7.69 -12.65 12.03
CA ARG A 71 -8.85 -13.15 11.24
C ARG A 71 -8.84 -14.65 10.95
N THR A 72 -9.99 -15.33 11.00
CA THR A 72 -10.02 -16.77 10.74
C THR A 72 -10.00 -17.04 9.23
N ALA A 73 -9.28 -18.06 8.77
CA ALA A 73 -9.23 -18.44 7.36
C ALA A 73 -10.64 -18.80 6.86
N GLY A 74 -11.18 -18.01 5.92
CA GLY A 74 -12.52 -18.19 5.34
C GLY A 74 -13.49 -17.03 5.59
N GLU A 75 -13.16 -16.12 6.51
CA GLU A 75 -13.92 -14.88 6.68
C GLU A 75 -13.57 -13.90 5.56
N ARG A 76 -14.58 -13.48 4.78
CA ARG A 76 -14.42 -12.38 3.83
C ARG A 76 -14.06 -11.13 4.62
N ALA A 77 -12.98 -10.46 4.22
CA ALA A 77 -12.67 -9.14 4.76
C ALA A 77 -13.90 -8.24 4.56
N ALA A 78 -14.46 -7.74 5.65
CA ALA A 78 -15.47 -6.71 5.59
C ALA A 78 -14.87 -5.49 4.89
N PRO A 79 -15.63 -4.76 4.06
CA PRO A 79 -15.19 -3.47 3.57
C PRO A 79 -14.75 -2.61 4.76
N PRO A 80 -13.64 -1.86 4.64
CA PRO A 80 -13.18 -1.00 5.73
C PRO A 80 -14.30 -0.04 6.12
N GLU A 81 -14.49 0.20 7.43
CA GLU A 81 -15.54 1.09 7.94
C GLU A 81 -15.38 2.51 7.41
N ASN A 82 -14.12 2.97 7.25
CA ASN A 82 -13.77 4.27 6.70
C ASN A 82 -12.89 4.11 5.45
N PRO A 83 -13.47 3.83 4.27
CA PRO A 83 -12.69 3.77 3.04
C PRO A 83 -12.06 5.13 2.74
N MET A 84 -10.85 5.11 2.18
CA MET A 84 -10.18 6.33 1.76
C MET A 84 -11.07 7.11 0.79
N SER A 85 -11.27 8.41 1.05
CA SER A 85 -12.03 9.27 0.12
C SER A 85 -11.43 9.21 -1.29
N ALA A 86 -12.29 9.26 -2.32
CA ALA A 86 -11.84 9.23 -3.71
C ALA A 86 -10.80 10.33 -4.02
N ASP A 87 -10.92 11.50 -3.39
CA ASP A 87 -9.95 12.59 -3.51
C ASP A 87 -8.60 12.28 -2.85
N ARG A 88 -8.59 11.51 -1.76
CA ARG A 88 -7.35 11.03 -1.13
C ARG A 88 -6.66 10.00 -1.99
N VAL A 89 -7.41 9.02 -2.51
CA VAL A 89 -6.88 7.99 -3.41
C VAL A 89 -6.28 8.63 -4.67
N ARG A 90 -7.00 9.59 -5.28
CA ARG A 90 -6.51 10.36 -6.43
C ARG A 90 -5.21 11.10 -6.10
N TRP A 91 -5.14 11.75 -4.94
CA TRP A 91 -3.98 12.51 -4.52
C TRP A 91 -2.75 11.64 -4.30
N GLU A 92 -2.89 10.52 -3.60
CA GLU A 92 -1.78 9.58 -3.36
C GLU A 92 -1.29 8.96 -4.67
N HIS A 93 -2.20 8.66 -5.60
CA HIS A 93 -1.81 8.22 -6.94
C HIS A 93 -0.98 9.28 -7.67
N ILE A 94 -1.40 10.56 -7.62
CA ILE A 94 -0.67 11.68 -8.23
C ILE A 94 0.72 11.82 -7.60
N GLN A 95 0.82 11.82 -6.27
CA GLN A 95 2.09 11.93 -5.54
C GLN A 95 3.03 10.76 -5.89
N ARG A 96 2.50 9.55 -5.99
CA ARG A 96 3.26 8.37 -6.37
C ARG A 96 3.89 8.49 -7.75
N VAL A 97 3.10 8.88 -8.77
CA VAL A 97 3.63 9.07 -10.12
C VAL A 97 4.60 10.24 -10.18
N TYR A 98 4.40 11.27 -9.35
CA TYR A 98 5.34 12.37 -9.22
C TYR A 98 6.70 11.93 -8.69
N GLU A 99 6.74 11.11 -7.64
CA GLU A 99 8.00 10.55 -7.11
C GLU A 99 8.70 9.62 -8.09
N MET A 100 7.96 8.73 -8.78
CA MET A 100 8.53 7.83 -9.80
C MET A 100 9.10 8.56 -11.01
N CYS A 101 8.73 9.83 -11.21
CA CYS A 101 9.26 10.69 -12.26
C CYS A 101 10.32 11.66 -11.73
N ASP A 102 11.00 11.33 -10.63
CA ASP A 102 12.03 12.17 -9.98
C ASP A 102 11.54 13.61 -9.73
N ARG A 103 10.27 13.74 -9.32
CA ARG A 103 9.61 15.03 -9.07
C ARG A 103 9.52 15.93 -10.32
N ASN A 104 9.49 15.36 -11.52
CA ASN A 104 9.29 16.08 -12.77
C ASN A 104 7.80 16.29 -13.11
N VAL A 105 7.30 17.49 -12.86
CA VAL A 105 5.89 17.87 -13.10
C VAL A 105 5.45 17.62 -14.54
N SER A 106 6.29 17.89 -15.54
CA SER A 106 5.89 17.77 -16.96
C SER A 106 5.71 16.30 -17.37
N GLU A 107 6.64 15.44 -16.95
CA GLU A 107 6.58 14.01 -17.25
C GLU A 107 5.44 13.32 -16.49
N THR A 108 5.25 13.67 -15.21
CA THR A 108 4.11 13.18 -14.42
C THR A 108 2.77 13.57 -15.04
N ALA A 109 2.63 14.82 -15.50
CA ALA A 109 1.41 15.30 -16.15
C ALA A 109 1.10 14.52 -17.43
N ARG A 110 2.14 14.23 -18.24
CA ARG A 110 2.03 13.41 -19.45
C ARG A 110 1.59 11.97 -19.11
N ARG A 111 2.21 11.33 -18.11
CA ARG A 111 1.85 9.95 -17.71
C ARG A 111 0.46 9.83 -17.10
N LEU A 112 0.02 10.84 -16.36
CA LEU A 112 -1.32 10.91 -15.78
C LEU A 112 -2.39 11.43 -16.76
N ASN A 113 -2.02 11.66 -18.02
CA ASN A 113 -2.87 12.20 -19.08
C ASN A 113 -3.66 13.46 -18.63
N MET A 114 -2.97 14.39 -17.97
CA MET A 114 -3.56 15.63 -17.46
C MET A 114 -2.71 16.85 -17.80
N HIS A 115 -3.34 18.03 -17.79
CA HIS A 115 -2.62 19.26 -18.10
C HIS A 115 -1.64 19.63 -16.97
N ARG A 116 -0.42 20.08 -17.34
CA ARG A 116 0.64 20.46 -16.37
C ARG A 116 0.14 21.46 -15.32
N ARG A 117 -0.65 22.46 -15.72
CA ARG A 117 -1.24 23.46 -14.80
C ARG A 117 -2.19 22.82 -13.78
N THR A 118 -2.96 21.81 -14.18
CA THR A 118 -3.86 21.07 -13.29
C THR A 118 -3.06 20.32 -12.24
N LEU A 119 -2.01 19.60 -12.66
CA LEU A 119 -1.12 18.90 -11.75
C LEU A 119 -0.44 19.87 -10.75
N GLN A 120 0.12 20.99 -11.23
CA GLN A 120 0.72 22.00 -10.35
C GLN A 120 -0.26 22.54 -9.31
N ARG A 121 -1.51 22.82 -9.72
CA ARG A 121 -2.55 23.30 -8.80
C ARG A 121 -2.91 22.25 -7.76
N ILE A 122 -3.00 20.98 -8.15
CA ILE A 122 -3.25 19.87 -7.24
C ILE A 122 -2.09 19.79 -6.24
N LEU A 123 -0.84 19.76 -6.72
CA LEU A 123 0.38 19.67 -5.88
C LEU A 123 0.50 20.83 -4.88
N ALA A 124 0.17 22.05 -5.28
CA ALA A 124 0.26 23.24 -4.43
C ALA A 124 -0.79 23.29 -3.30
N LYS A 125 -2.00 22.73 -3.52
CA LYS A 125 -3.09 22.78 -2.53
C LYS A 125 -2.87 21.92 -1.29
N ARG A 126 -1.97 20.93 -1.35
CA ARG A 126 -1.74 19.94 -0.28
C ARG A 126 -0.26 19.77 0.07
N ALA A 127 0.59 20.76 -0.27
CA ALA A 127 1.94 20.79 0.28
C ALA A 127 1.82 20.90 1.82
N PRO A 128 2.39 19.95 2.60
CA PRO A 128 2.41 20.08 4.04
C PRO A 128 3.17 21.37 4.38
N ARG A 129 2.56 22.22 5.21
CA ARG A 129 3.28 23.29 5.91
C ARG A 129 4.17 22.69 6.99
#